data_AF-A0A101I8L3-F1
#
_entry.id   AF-A0A101I8L3-F1
#
_cell.length_a   1.000
_cell.length_b   1.000
_cell.length_c   1.000
_cell.angle_alpha   90.00
_cell.angle_beta   90.00
_cell.angle_gamma   90.00
#
_symmetry.space_group_name_H-M   'P 1'
#
loop_
_entity.id
_entity.type
_entity.pdbx_description
1 polymer ?
#
loop_
_entity_poly.entity_id
_entity_poly.type
_entity_poly.pdbx_seq_one_letter_code
_entity_poly.pdbx_strand_id
1 'polypeptide(L)'
;MKRSLKFLLVVIMVSAVGAIVVSESGAGPSEPAKIAFADMQKVLEATKDWVTLNTDYQKDTQFYQSQLDSLSKEYQDLANSGAGQDALLRKQQEILAKKSQYEQTLETTYNAKLQVIMEQVNKRIKDYATFIGIDMVISSEIVVYGSAAYDITDSIIEYMKGFQN
;
A
#
# COMPACT_ATOMS: atom_id res chain seq x y z
N MET A 1 -39.89 66.81 23.26
CA MET A 1 -40.77 66.40 22.16
C MET A 1 -39.93 66.07 20.94
N LYS A 2 -40.39 65.08 20.16
CA LYS A 2 -39.72 64.37 19.07
C LYS A 2 -39.33 65.27 17.87
N ARG A 3 -38.50 64.66 16.99
CA ARG A 3 -38.33 64.85 15.53
C ARG A 3 -37.10 65.67 15.14
N SER A 4 -36.02 65.03 14.70
CA SER A 4 -35.76 64.49 13.35
C SER A 4 -35.71 65.58 12.26
N LEU A 5 -34.53 65.81 11.68
CA LEU A 5 -34.39 66.00 10.24
C LEU A 5 -32.92 65.87 9.82
N LYS A 6 -32.68 65.04 8.81
CA LYS A 6 -31.43 64.92 8.05
C LYS A 6 -31.29 66.08 7.05
N PHE A 7 -30.11 66.13 6.41
CA PHE A 7 -29.66 66.92 5.24
C PHE A 7 -28.66 68.03 5.62
N LEU A 8 -27.52 68.27 4.96
CA LEU A 8 -26.73 67.63 3.90
C LEU A 8 -25.45 68.52 3.75
N LEU A 9 -24.32 67.99 3.26
CA LEU A 9 -23.18 68.65 2.56
C LEU A 9 -21.86 67.90 2.91
N VAL A 10 -21.48 66.85 2.19
CA VAL A 10 -20.69 66.86 0.95
C VAL A 10 -19.42 67.72 1.07
N VAL A 11 -18.30 67.05 1.32
CA VAL A 11 -16.99 67.44 0.78
C VAL A 11 -16.41 66.20 0.11
N ILE A 12 -16.32 66.29 -1.22
CA ILE A 12 -15.67 65.32 -2.10
C ILE A 12 -14.16 65.57 -1.95
N MET A 13 -13.41 64.53 -1.57
CA MET A 13 -11.99 64.45 -1.92
C MET A 13 -11.73 63.10 -2.57
N VAL A 14 -11.47 63.20 -3.87
CA VAL A 14 -10.95 62.14 -4.72
C VAL A 14 -9.50 61.90 -4.32
N SER A 15 -9.19 60.70 -3.85
CA SER A 15 -7.83 60.18 -3.85
C SER A 15 -7.87 58.79 -4.46
N ALA A 16 -7.50 58.73 -5.73
CA ALA A 16 -7.26 57.50 -6.46
C ALA A 16 -6.13 56.73 -5.75
N VAL A 17 -6.48 55.59 -5.16
CA VAL A 17 -5.53 54.53 -4.87
C VAL A 17 -5.89 53.42 -5.84
N GLY A 18 -5.01 53.19 -6.81
CA GLY A 18 -5.20 52.17 -7.83
C GLY A 18 -5.51 50.83 -7.17
N ALA A 19 -6.64 50.24 -7.54
CA ALA A 19 -6.91 48.85 -7.24
C ALA A 19 -5.86 48.04 -7.99
N ILE A 20 -4.89 47.52 -7.25
CA ILE A 20 -4.14 46.36 -7.70
C ILE A 20 -5.19 45.27 -7.84
N VAL A 21 -5.62 45.01 -9.07
CA VAL A 21 -6.30 43.78 -9.42
C VAL A 21 -5.28 42.67 -9.23
N VAL A 22 -5.21 42.15 -8.00
CA VAL A 22 -4.63 40.85 -7.75
C VAL A 22 -5.56 39.89 -8.48
N SER A 23 -5.14 39.45 -9.66
CA SER A 23 -5.78 38.35 -10.35
C SER A 23 -5.72 37.15 -9.41
N GLU A 24 -6.83 36.88 -8.73
CA GLU A 24 -7.08 35.61 -8.04
C GLU A 24 -7.22 34.51 -9.11
N SER A 25 -6.13 34.19 -9.80
CA SER A 25 -6.00 32.95 -10.57
C SER A 25 -5.67 31.81 -9.61
N GLY A 26 -6.54 31.61 -8.62
CA GLY A 26 -6.43 30.64 -7.55
C GLY A 26 -7.79 30.05 -7.22
N ALA A 27 -8.63 29.81 -8.22
CA ALA A 27 -9.82 28.99 -8.03
C ALA A 27 -9.37 27.53 -7.86
N GLY A 28 -9.20 27.10 -6.60
CA GLY A 28 -9.24 25.68 -6.27
C GLY A 28 -10.58 25.07 -6.71
N PRO A 29 -10.71 23.73 -6.72
CA PRO A 29 -11.95 23.06 -7.09
C PRO A 29 -13.15 23.65 -6.34
N SER A 30 -14.25 23.87 -7.04
CA SER A 30 -15.48 24.49 -6.51
C SER A 30 -16.20 23.65 -5.46
N GLU A 31 -15.84 22.37 -5.33
CA GLU A 31 -16.32 21.45 -4.29
C GLU A 31 -15.16 20.98 -3.41
N PRO A 32 -15.36 20.86 -2.08
CA PRO A 32 -14.36 20.30 -1.20
C PRO A 32 -14.08 18.84 -1.56
N ALA A 33 -12.80 18.46 -1.63
CA ALA A 33 -12.38 17.11 -1.94
C ALA A 33 -12.98 16.10 -0.95
N LYS A 34 -13.54 15.01 -1.48
CA LYS A 34 -14.09 13.90 -0.70
C LYS A 34 -12.98 12.90 -0.41
N ILE A 35 -12.61 12.83 0.87
CA ILE A 35 -11.51 12.00 1.35
C ILE A 35 -12.08 10.85 2.16
N ALA A 36 -11.61 9.63 1.89
CA ALA A 36 -11.86 8.44 2.69
C ALA A 36 -10.53 7.84 3.14
N PHE A 37 -10.58 6.93 4.11
CA PHE A 37 -9.43 6.10 4.47
C PHE A 37 -9.80 4.62 4.43
N ALA A 38 -8.80 3.77 4.27
CA ALA A 38 -8.98 2.33 4.33
C ALA A 38 -7.73 1.60 4.82
N ASP A 39 -7.96 0.43 5.39
CA ASP A 39 -6.95 -0.52 5.81
C ASP A 39 -6.49 -1.33 4.59
N MET A 40 -5.40 -0.86 3.97
CA MET A 40 -4.85 -1.47 2.75
C MET A 40 -4.39 -2.91 3.00
N GLN A 41 -3.89 -3.21 4.20
CA GLN A 41 -3.46 -4.56 4.58
C GLN A 41 -4.67 -5.49 4.64
N LYS A 42 -5.75 -5.12 5.33
CA LYS A 42 -6.98 -5.95 5.37
C LYS A 42 -7.58 -6.14 3.99
N VAL A 43 -7.58 -5.09 3.17
CA VAL A 43 -8.07 -5.17 1.78
C VAL A 43 -7.26 -6.19 0.97
N LEU A 44 -5.93 -6.14 1.06
CA LEU A 44 -5.04 -7.12 0.42
C LEU A 44 -5.28 -8.53 0.94
N GLU A 45 -5.34 -8.69 2.27
CA GLU A 45 -5.51 -9.98 2.95
C GLU A 45 -6.83 -10.67 2.59
N ALA A 46 -7.87 -9.90 2.29
CA ALA A 46 -9.16 -10.41 1.84
C ALA A 46 -9.16 -10.92 0.38
N THR A 47 -8.08 -10.71 -0.38
CA THR A 47 -8.01 -11.17 -1.77
C THR A 47 -7.63 -12.65 -1.88
N LYS A 48 -8.27 -13.36 -2.83
CA LYS A 48 -7.90 -14.74 -3.16
C LYS A 48 -6.45 -14.86 -3.62
N ASP A 49 -5.95 -13.86 -4.33
CA ASP A 49 -4.58 -13.87 -4.87
C ASP A 49 -3.55 -13.78 -3.74
N TRP A 50 -3.81 -12.99 -2.69
CA TRP A 50 -2.98 -12.98 -1.48
C TRP A 50 -2.98 -14.32 -0.76
N VAL A 51 -4.16 -14.93 -0.57
CA VAL A 51 -4.27 -16.25 0.08
C VAL A 51 -3.49 -17.31 -0.71
N THR A 52 -3.59 -17.26 -2.05
CA THR A 52 -2.85 -18.16 -2.94
C THR A 52 -1.35 -17.90 -2.84
N LEU A 53 -0.92 -16.64 -2.88
CA LEU A 53 0.49 -16.26 -2.75
C LEU A 53 1.09 -16.78 -1.44
N ASN A 54 0.40 -16.59 -0.32
CA ASN A 54 0.86 -17.05 0.99
C ASN A 54 0.94 -18.59 1.07
N THR A 55 -0.04 -19.27 0.46
CA THR A 55 -0.04 -20.74 0.39
C THR A 55 1.14 -21.26 -0.42
N ASP A 56 1.41 -20.66 -1.58
CA ASP A 56 2.52 -21.05 -2.43
C ASP A 56 3.86 -20.73 -1.75
N TYR A 57 3.97 -19.58 -1.07
CA TYR A 57 5.17 -19.21 -0.31
C TYR A 57 5.52 -20.25 0.75
N GLN A 58 4.52 -20.72 1.49
CA GLN A 58 4.71 -21.75 2.50
C GLN A 58 5.16 -23.08 1.88
N LYS A 59 4.56 -23.48 0.74
CA LYS A 59 4.96 -24.69 0.02
C LYS A 59 6.39 -24.62 -0.48
N ASP A 60 6.77 -23.52 -1.11
CA ASP A 60 8.12 -23.35 -1.66
C ASP A 60 9.17 -23.28 -0.54
N THR A 61 8.84 -22.62 0.57
CA THR A 61 9.72 -22.59 1.76
C THR A 61 9.93 -23.98 2.33
N GLN A 62 8.86 -24.77 2.48
CA GLN A 62 8.95 -26.16 2.93
C GLN A 62 9.75 -27.03 1.94
N PHE A 63 9.53 -26.83 0.64
CA PHE A 63 10.29 -27.52 -0.40
C PHE A 63 11.79 -27.22 -0.27
N TYR A 64 12.20 -25.95 -0.21
CA TYR A 64 13.62 -25.58 -0.08
C TYR A 64 14.22 -26.05 1.25
N GLN A 65 13.46 -26.00 2.36
CA GLN A 65 13.92 -26.55 3.63
C GLN A 65 14.21 -28.05 3.51
N SER A 66 13.33 -28.82 2.85
CA SER A 66 13.56 -30.26 2.65
C SER A 66 14.83 -30.57 1.83
N GLN A 67 15.17 -29.70 0.87
CA GLN A 67 16.40 -29.82 0.08
C GLN A 67 17.63 -29.55 0.96
N LEU A 68 17.59 -28.52 1.81
CA LEU A 68 18.66 -28.22 2.76
C LEU A 68 18.83 -29.33 3.81
N ASP A 69 17.74 -29.93 4.26
CA ASP A 69 17.77 -31.07 5.18
C ASP A 69 18.44 -32.29 4.53
N SER A 70 18.17 -32.55 3.25
CA SER A 70 18.86 -33.60 2.48
C SER A 70 20.36 -33.34 2.40
N LEU A 71 20.77 -32.12 2.04
CA LEU A 71 22.19 -31.75 1.99
C LEU A 71 22.88 -31.85 3.35
N SER A 72 22.16 -31.53 4.43
CA SER A 72 22.65 -31.64 5.80
C SER A 72 22.84 -33.10 6.21
N LYS A 73 21.94 -34.01 5.79
CA LYS A 73 22.12 -35.45 5.98
C LYS A 73 23.32 -35.98 5.20
N GLU A 74 23.47 -35.58 3.94
CA GLU A 74 24.64 -35.95 3.13
C GLU A 74 25.95 -35.48 3.76
N TYR A 75 25.97 -34.29 4.37
CA TYR A 75 27.12 -33.82 5.15
C TYR A 75 27.42 -34.72 6.35
N GLN A 76 26.38 -35.13 7.11
CA GLN A 76 26.54 -36.03 8.25
C GLN A 76 27.05 -37.41 7.81
N ASP A 77 26.52 -37.95 6.71
CA ASP A 77 26.97 -39.23 6.16
C ASP A 77 28.43 -39.16 5.67
N LEU A 78 28.82 -38.06 5.03
CA LEU A 78 30.21 -37.78 4.67
C LEU A 78 31.11 -37.75 5.91
N ALA A 79 30.70 -37.07 6.99
CA ALA A 79 31.47 -37.03 8.23
C ALA A 79 31.61 -38.41 8.87
N ASN A 80 30.52 -39.19 8.90
CA ASN A 80 30.49 -40.54 9.48
C ASN A 80 31.29 -41.56 8.67
N SER A 81 31.40 -41.37 7.35
CA SER A 81 32.23 -42.22 6.47
C SER A 81 33.73 -41.97 6.58
N GLY A 82 34.16 -40.98 7.39
CA GLY A 82 35.56 -40.62 7.55
C GLY A 82 36.12 -39.80 6.37
N ALA A 83 35.25 -39.08 5.65
CA ALA A 83 35.68 -38.21 4.56
C ALA A 83 36.70 -37.16 5.05
N GLY A 84 37.66 -36.83 4.18
CA GLY A 84 38.67 -35.82 4.48
C GLY A 84 38.08 -34.42 4.70
N GLN A 85 38.81 -33.57 5.41
CA GLN A 85 38.37 -32.22 5.78
C GLN A 85 37.99 -31.35 4.57
N ASP A 86 38.68 -31.49 3.44
CA ASP A 86 38.36 -30.77 2.20
C ASP A 86 36.98 -31.13 1.64
N ALA A 87 36.57 -32.40 1.75
CA ALA A 87 35.26 -32.85 1.28
C ALA A 87 34.13 -32.29 2.15
N LEU A 88 34.34 -32.24 3.47
CA LEU A 88 33.40 -31.65 4.42
C LEU A 88 33.28 -30.14 4.21
N LEU A 89 34.41 -29.43 4.03
CA LEU A 89 34.41 -27.99 3.75
C LEU A 89 33.67 -27.67 2.45
N ARG A 90 33.91 -28.45 1.38
CA ARG A 90 33.20 -28.28 0.12
C ARG A 90 31.69 -28.48 0.28
N LYS A 91 31.26 -29.50 1.03
CA LYS A 91 29.84 -29.76 1.27
C LYS A 91 29.20 -28.66 2.13
N GLN A 92 29.91 -28.13 3.11
CA GLN A 92 29.45 -27.00 3.92
C GLN A 92 29.27 -25.74 3.05
N GLN A 93 30.22 -25.44 2.17
CA GLN A 93 30.11 -24.32 1.23
C GLN A 93 28.93 -24.49 0.27
N GLU A 94 28.70 -25.71 -0.23
CA GLU A 94 27.54 -26.04 -1.06
C GLU A 94 26.22 -25.76 -0.33
N ILE A 95 26.08 -26.19 0.93
CA ILE A 95 24.89 -25.92 1.76
C ILE A 95 24.66 -24.41 1.92
N LEU A 96 25.71 -23.66 2.25
CA LEU A 96 25.61 -22.20 2.43
C LEU A 96 25.23 -21.49 1.12
N ALA A 97 25.84 -21.89 0.00
CA ALA A 97 25.51 -21.35 -1.31
C ALA A 97 24.06 -21.66 -1.70
N LYS A 98 23.59 -22.89 -1.46
CA LYS A 98 22.21 -23.30 -1.73
C LYS A 98 21.21 -22.55 -0.86
N LYS A 99 21.51 -22.39 0.43
CA LYS A 99 20.68 -21.61 1.34
C LYS A 99 20.51 -20.17 0.85
N SER A 100 21.61 -19.48 0.55
CA SER A 100 21.57 -18.12 0.03
C SER A 100 20.82 -18.04 -1.30
N GLN A 101 21.03 -19.00 -2.20
CA GLN A 101 20.30 -19.09 -3.47
C GLN A 101 18.78 -19.22 -3.25
N TYR A 102 18.35 -20.08 -2.33
CA TYR A 102 16.92 -20.27 -2.04
C TYR A 102 16.28 -19.04 -1.39
N GLU A 103 16.98 -18.41 -0.43
CA GLU A 103 16.52 -17.17 0.20
C GLU A 103 16.31 -16.07 -0.85
N GLN A 104 17.29 -15.86 -1.73
CA GLN A 104 17.19 -14.87 -2.81
C GLN A 104 16.09 -15.22 -3.83
N THR A 105 15.91 -16.50 -4.13
CA THR A 105 14.86 -16.96 -5.06
C THR A 105 13.47 -16.71 -4.49
N LEU A 106 13.25 -17.03 -3.21
CA LEU A 106 12.00 -16.74 -2.51
C LEU A 106 11.74 -15.23 -2.50
N GLU A 107 12.70 -14.43 -2.04
CA GLU A 107 12.55 -12.98 -1.97
C GLU A 107 12.19 -12.39 -3.35
N THR A 108 12.96 -12.71 -4.39
CA THR A 108 12.76 -12.14 -5.73
C THR A 108 11.41 -12.56 -6.32
N THR A 109 11.07 -13.85 -6.20
CA THR A 109 9.85 -14.39 -6.79
C THR A 109 8.61 -13.83 -6.11
N TYR A 110 8.59 -13.80 -4.78
CA TYR A 110 7.40 -13.41 -4.03
C TYR A 110 7.24 -11.89 -3.98
N ASN A 111 8.32 -11.10 -3.99
CA ASN A 111 8.23 -9.65 -4.16
C ASN A 111 7.64 -9.27 -5.52
N ALA A 112 8.06 -9.93 -6.61
CA ALA A 112 7.51 -9.66 -7.94
C ALA A 112 6.02 -10.03 -8.02
N LYS A 113 5.62 -11.20 -7.49
CA LYS A 113 4.20 -11.60 -7.44
C LYS A 113 3.38 -10.65 -6.58
N LEU A 114 3.91 -10.22 -5.43
CA LEU A 114 3.23 -9.26 -4.54
C LEU A 114 3.00 -7.92 -5.23
N GLN A 115 3.98 -7.39 -5.95
CA GLN A 115 3.82 -6.14 -6.71
C GLN A 115 2.65 -6.21 -7.70
N VAL A 116 2.53 -7.31 -8.44
CA VAL A 116 1.42 -7.52 -9.38
C VAL A 116 0.07 -7.53 -8.64
N ILE A 117 -0.01 -8.20 -7.49
CA ILE A 117 -1.25 -8.23 -6.69
C ILE A 117 -1.58 -6.83 -6.17
N MET A 118 -0.58 -6.09 -5.66
CA MET A 118 -0.75 -4.73 -5.16
C MET A 118 -1.24 -3.77 -6.26
N GLU A 119 -0.71 -3.88 -7.48
CA GLU A 119 -1.18 -3.09 -8.62
C GLU A 119 -2.66 -3.36 -8.93
N GLN A 120 -3.07 -4.63 -8.91
CA GLN A 120 -4.46 -5.02 -9.14
C GLN A 120 -5.38 -4.54 -8.02
N VAL A 121 -4.95 -4.66 -6.76
CA VAL A 121 -5.68 -4.15 -5.59
C VAL A 121 -5.83 -2.64 -5.68
N ASN A 122 -4.75 -1.90 -5.93
CA ASN A 122 -4.77 -0.45 -6.07
C ASN A 122 -5.71 0.00 -7.21
N LYS A 123 -5.67 -0.70 -8.35
CA LYS A 123 -6.60 -0.43 -9.44
C LYS A 123 -8.05 -0.61 -9.01
N ARG A 124 -8.38 -1.70 -8.31
CA ARG A 124 -9.75 -1.97 -7.82
C ARG A 124 -10.21 -0.96 -6.77
N ILE A 125 -9.32 -0.52 -5.86
CA ILE A 125 -9.59 0.55 -4.91
C ILE A 125 -9.92 1.84 -5.65
N LYS A 126 -9.11 2.20 -6.67
CA LYS A 126 -9.36 3.38 -7.50
C LYS A 126 -10.69 3.29 -8.25
N ASP A 127 -11.00 2.14 -8.85
CA ASP A 127 -12.24 1.90 -9.57
C ASP A 127 -13.45 2.07 -8.63
N TYR A 128 -13.37 1.51 -7.42
CA TYR A 128 -14.39 1.67 -6.38
C TYR A 128 -14.54 3.13 -5.92
N ALA A 129 -13.43 3.79 -5.56
CA ALA A 129 -13.45 5.19 -5.12
C ALA A 129 -14.05 6.12 -6.18
N THR A 130 -13.70 5.90 -7.46
CA THR A 130 -14.27 6.64 -8.59
C THR A 130 -15.78 6.40 -8.70
N PHE A 131 -16.23 5.15 -8.53
CA PHE A 131 -17.65 4.79 -8.59
C PHE A 131 -18.49 5.48 -7.51
N ILE A 132 -17.97 5.61 -6.28
CA ILE A 132 -18.68 6.27 -5.17
C ILE A 132 -18.40 7.78 -5.05
N GLY A 133 -17.59 8.33 -5.95
CA GLY A 133 -17.24 9.77 -5.99
C GLY A 133 -16.33 10.21 -4.85
N ILE A 134 -15.36 9.38 -4.46
CA ILE A 134 -14.27 9.72 -3.54
C ILE A 134 -13.04 10.15 -4.36
N ASP A 135 -12.48 11.30 -4.02
CA ASP A 135 -11.34 11.89 -4.72
C ASP A 135 -9.99 11.38 -4.20
N MET A 136 -9.95 10.94 -2.94
CA MET A 136 -8.73 10.47 -2.29
C MET A 136 -9.02 9.37 -1.28
N VAL A 137 -8.24 8.30 -1.35
CA VAL A 137 -8.21 7.24 -0.34
C VAL A 137 -6.85 7.25 0.34
N ILE A 138 -6.85 7.34 1.66
CA ILE A 138 -5.64 7.39 2.48
C ILE A 138 -5.47 6.05 3.22
N SER A 139 -4.24 5.57 3.37
CA SER A 139 -3.97 4.42 4.23
C SER A 139 -4.30 4.76 5.68
N SER A 140 -5.05 3.88 6.36
CA SER A 140 -5.38 4.03 7.78
C SER A 140 -4.15 4.09 8.69
N GLU A 141 -3.00 3.53 8.28
CA GLU A 141 -1.74 3.56 9.03
C GLU A 141 -1.23 4.97 9.34
N ILE A 142 -1.54 5.95 8.47
CA ILE A 142 -1.11 7.35 8.64
C ILE A 142 -2.24 8.25 9.17
N VAL A 143 -3.43 7.70 9.42
CA VAL A 143 -4.57 8.42 9.96
C VAL A 143 -4.58 8.30 11.47
N VAL A 144 -4.23 9.38 12.18
CA VAL A 144 -4.27 9.42 13.65
C VAL A 144 -5.71 9.38 14.17
N TYR A 145 -6.63 10.05 13.46
CA TYR A 145 -8.05 10.08 13.78
C TYR A 145 -8.87 10.32 12.51
N GLY A 146 -9.91 9.49 12.32
CA GLY A 146 -10.93 9.67 11.29
C GLY A 146 -12.24 9.09 11.79
N SER A 147 -13.36 9.75 11.49
CA SER A 147 -14.67 9.17 11.80
C SER A 147 -14.85 7.88 10.99
N ALA A 148 -15.45 6.84 11.60
CA ALA A 148 -15.75 5.57 10.94
C ALA A 148 -16.62 5.74 9.67
N ALA A 149 -17.34 6.85 9.55
CA ALA A 149 -18.11 7.19 8.34
C ALA A 149 -17.22 7.43 7.10
N TYR A 150 -15.92 7.67 7.27
CA TYR A 150 -14.94 7.83 6.20
C TYR A 150 -14.09 6.57 5.99
N ASP A 151 -14.28 5.53 6.79
CA ASP A 151 -13.63 4.23 6.59
C ASP A 151 -14.39 3.45 5.51
N ILE A 152 -13.73 3.18 4.40
CA ILE A 152 -14.30 2.42 3.27
C ILE A 152 -13.71 1.01 3.15
N THR A 153 -12.96 0.53 4.14
CA THR A 153 -12.27 -0.78 4.13
C THR A 153 -13.23 -1.91 3.76
N ASP A 154 -14.31 -2.09 4.53
CA ASP A 154 -15.25 -3.20 4.33
C ASP A 154 -15.99 -3.07 2.99
N SER A 155 -16.25 -1.83 2.57
CA SER A 155 -16.94 -1.58 1.30
C SER A 155 -16.08 -1.92 0.09
N ILE A 156 -14.78 -1.64 0.17
CA ILE A 156 -13.80 -2.08 -0.84
C ILE A 156 -13.72 -3.61 -0.86
N ILE A 157 -13.60 -4.25 0.30
CA ILE A 157 -13.53 -5.71 0.41
C ILE A 157 -14.75 -6.36 -0.24
N GLU A 158 -15.95 -5.85 0.05
CA GLU A 158 -17.19 -6.36 -0.52
C GLU A 158 -17.26 -6.14 -2.03
N TYR A 159 -16.87 -4.96 -2.52
CA TYR A 159 -16.76 -4.68 -3.94
C TYR A 159 -15.82 -5.66 -4.65
N MET A 160 -14.67 -5.99 -4.04
CA MET A 160 -13.69 -6.90 -4.63
C MET A 160 -14.18 -8.35 -4.75
N LYS A 161 -15.05 -8.83 -3.84
CA LYS A 161 -15.64 -10.18 -3.91
C LYS A 161 -16.49 -10.37 -5.16
N GLY A 162 -17.17 -9.33 -5.62
CA GLY A 162 -17.99 -9.36 -6.84
C GLY A 162 -17.21 -9.70 -8.13
N PHE A 163 -15.88 -9.59 -8.09
CA PHE A 163 -14.97 -9.84 -9.22
C PHE A 163 -14.09 -11.09 -9.02
N GLN A 164 -14.37 -11.91 -7.99
CA GLN A 164 -13.64 -13.16 -7.73
C GLN A 164 -14.37 -14.41 -8.25
N ASN A 165 -15.52 -14.24 -8.91
CA ASN A 165 -16.28 -15.28 -9.60
C ASN A 165 -15.84 -15.45 -11.06
#